data_AF-A0A5J4NW02-F1
#
_entry.id   AF-A0A5J4NW02-F1
#
_cell.length_a   1.000
_cell.length_b   1.000
_cell.length_c   1.000
_cell.angle_alpha   90.00
_cell.angle_beta   90.00
_cell.angle_gamma   90.00
#
_symmetry.space_group_name_H-M   'P 1'
#
loop_
_entity.id
_entity.type
_entity.pdbx_description
1 polymer ?
#
loop_
_entity_poly.entity_id
_entity_poly.type
_entity_poly.pdbx_seq_one_letter_code
_entity_poly.pdbx_strand_id
1 'polypeptide(L)'
;MDTNLSDVGVLQARELKDLLNSIPVDLALSSDLRRANLSAAEFSLPVKIEQDSRLRERNFGVYCGTARRELQKFAETNSKIGGGCDGWRAVGGECSHEMAHRTSTFLMDICVRLVQRLKNGVSALSGKNGTNCPILGHMQTTAMPDPVIDLFDDGESPDDVRSTFAYAGHVLIVSHGGWIRHLLRLLSIQSQHSRYFPKQCVNSVMRNCGLCQVGVAFELAALENYDGKPDPTAVTESPLPVFGTLTGNSEQLSTCHFYSLADRRLPLTAVCYHFNVIKSELETKIRNPNRREPTETSGNSAETLCSQMEIIFSDDGDEYAGKP
;
A
#
# COMPACT_ATOMS: atom_id res chain seq x y z
N MET A 1 -4.10 14.63 -14.47
CA MET A 1 -3.52 14.58 -15.84
C MET A 1 -3.37 13.13 -16.26
N ASP A 2 -3.78 12.79 -17.48
CA ASP A 2 -3.72 11.43 -18.04
C ASP A 2 -2.67 11.36 -19.16
N THR A 3 -1.45 10.95 -18.78
CA THR A 3 -0.27 10.96 -19.65
C THR A 3 0.11 9.56 -20.11
N ASN A 4 0.74 9.48 -21.28
CA ASN A 4 1.37 8.25 -21.76
C ASN A 4 2.68 7.97 -21.01
N LEU A 5 3.19 6.75 -21.15
CA LEU A 5 4.57 6.42 -20.75
C LEU A 5 5.57 7.09 -21.69
N SER A 6 6.74 7.42 -21.14
CA SER A 6 7.95 7.72 -21.94
C SER A 6 8.59 6.42 -22.42
N ASP A 7 9.52 6.50 -23.38
CA ASP A 7 10.29 5.34 -23.86
C ASP A 7 11.02 4.62 -22.71
N VAL A 8 11.57 5.40 -21.76
CA VAL A 8 12.19 4.87 -20.54
C VAL A 8 11.16 4.14 -19.67
N GLY A 9 9.96 4.70 -19.51
CA GLY A 9 8.90 4.06 -18.74
C GLY A 9 8.40 2.76 -19.36
N VAL A 10 8.32 2.69 -20.70
CA VAL A 10 8.00 1.45 -21.42
C VAL A 10 9.07 0.39 -21.18
N LEU A 11 10.35 0.75 -21.29
CA LEU A 11 11.45 -0.18 -21.03
C LEU A 11 11.42 -0.71 -19.59
N GLN A 12 11.27 0.18 -18.60
CA GLN A 12 11.18 -0.19 -17.19
C GLN A 12 10.00 -1.15 -16.92
N ALA A 13 8.83 -0.89 -17.51
CA ALA A 13 7.67 -1.75 -17.34
C ALA A 13 7.89 -3.13 -17.98
N ARG A 14 8.45 -3.15 -19.20
CA ARG A 14 8.77 -4.40 -19.92
C ARG A 14 9.78 -5.25 -19.18
N GLU A 15 10.77 -4.64 -18.52
CA GLU A 15 11.76 -5.36 -17.75
C GLU A 15 11.14 -6.15 -16.59
N LEU A 16 10.03 -5.69 -16.01
CA LEU A 16 9.33 -6.39 -14.93
C LEU A 16 8.57 -7.65 -15.39
N LYS A 17 8.37 -7.84 -16.69
CA LYS A 17 7.56 -8.93 -17.25
C LYS A 17 7.95 -10.30 -16.71
N ASP A 18 9.21 -10.71 -16.86
CA ASP A 18 9.64 -12.06 -16.48
C ASP A 18 9.55 -12.26 -14.96
N LEU A 19 9.86 -11.19 -14.22
CA LEU A 19 9.79 -11.21 -12.77
C LEU A 19 8.34 -11.38 -12.27
N LEU A 20 7.39 -10.62 -12.82
CA LEU A 20 5.99 -10.70 -12.40
C LEU A 20 5.32 -12.00 -12.87
N ASN A 21 5.71 -12.54 -14.03
CA ASN A 21 5.24 -13.84 -14.52
C ASN A 21 5.85 -15.03 -13.76
N SER A 22 6.88 -14.82 -12.94
CA SER A 22 7.45 -15.88 -12.08
C SER A 22 6.56 -16.23 -10.89
N ILE A 23 5.54 -15.41 -10.60
CA ILE A 23 4.59 -15.61 -9.50
C ILE A 23 3.18 -15.82 -10.06
N PRO A 24 2.41 -16.81 -9.55
CA PRO A 24 1.01 -16.94 -9.88
C PRO A 24 0.22 -15.73 -9.34
N VAL A 25 -0.35 -14.93 -10.24
CA VAL A 25 -1.24 -13.80 -9.90
C VAL A 25 -2.69 -14.23 -10.07
N ASP A 26 -3.48 -14.21 -9.00
CA ASP A 26 -4.90 -14.58 -9.01
C ASP A 26 -5.80 -13.44 -9.49
N LEU A 27 -5.40 -12.19 -9.23
CA LEU A 27 -6.10 -10.98 -9.62
C LEU A 27 -5.11 -9.89 -9.99
N ALA A 28 -5.31 -9.26 -11.14
CA ALA A 28 -4.54 -8.10 -11.58
C ALA A 28 -5.45 -6.87 -11.71
N LEU A 29 -5.13 -5.80 -11.00
CA LEU A 29 -5.84 -4.53 -11.07
C LEU A 29 -4.89 -3.41 -11.48
N SER A 30 -5.41 -2.44 -12.22
CA SER A 30 -4.69 -1.23 -12.60
C SER A 30 -5.56 -0.01 -12.44
N SER A 31 -4.94 1.13 -12.14
CA SER A 31 -5.59 2.41 -12.37
C SER A 31 -5.95 2.56 -13.85
N ASP A 32 -7.12 3.11 -14.10
CA ASP A 32 -7.61 3.44 -15.43
C ASP A 32 -6.88 4.62 -16.11
N LEU A 33 -5.95 5.29 -15.42
CA LEU A 33 -5.05 6.26 -16.05
C LEU A 33 -4.03 5.56 -16.95
N ARG A 34 -3.80 6.13 -18.14
CA ARG A 34 -3.00 5.56 -19.22
C ARG A 34 -1.64 5.07 -18.75
N ARG A 35 -0.87 5.88 -18.03
CA ARG A 35 0.47 5.46 -17.56
C ARG A 35 0.45 4.16 -16.74
N ALA A 36 -0.52 3.97 -15.84
CA ALA A 36 -0.63 2.75 -15.04
C ALA A 36 -1.14 1.59 -15.89
N ASN A 37 -2.17 1.83 -16.71
CA ASN A 37 -2.75 0.81 -17.58
C ASN A 37 -1.76 0.31 -18.64
N LEU A 38 -0.99 1.21 -19.27
CA LEU A 38 0.05 0.88 -20.24
C LEU A 38 1.22 0.13 -19.58
N SER A 39 1.64 0.50 -18.36
CA SER A 39 2.63 -0.27 -17.62
C SER A 39 2.14 -1.69 -17.35
N ALA A 40 0.89 -1.83 -16.90
CA ALA A 40 0.29 -3.13 -16.63
C ALA A 40 0.21 -4.01 -17.90
N ALA A 41 -0.07 -3.41 -19.06
CA ALA A 41 -0.10 -4.11 -20.34
C ALA A 41 1.26 -4.70 -20.75
N GLU A 42 2.38 -4.01 -20.46
CA GLU A 42 3.72 -4.52 -20.77
C GLU A 42 4.07 -5.79 -19.97
N PHE A 43 3.44 -6.01 -18.80
CA PHE A 43 3.68 -7.19 -17.96
C PHE A 43 3.22 -8.49 -18.60
N SER A 44 2.35 -8.44 -19.63
CA SER A 44 1.88 -9.63 -20.38
C SER A 44 1.34 -10.75 -19.47
N LEU A 45 0.59 -10.40 -18.43
CA LEU A 45 0.10 -11.35 -17.44
C LEU A 45 -0.92 -12.33 -18.05
N PRO A 46 -0.98 -13.58 -17.55
CA PRO A 46 -1.97 -14.56 -18.02
C PRO A 46 -3.40 -14.24 -17.56
N VAL A 47 -3.55 -13.41 -16.52
CA VAL A 47 -4.85 -12.97 -16.00
C VAL A 47 -5.26 -11.64 -16.61
N LYS A 48 -6.57 -11.46 -16.82
CA LYS A 48 -7.13 -10.20 -17.29
C LYS A 48 -6.86 -9.10 -16.27
N ILE A 49 -6.37 -7.97 -16.75
CA ILE A 49 -6.17 -6.76 -15.94
C ILE A 49 -7.51 -6.02 -15.85
N GLU A 50 -7.99 -5.84 -14.63
CA GLU A 50 -9.18 -5.07 -14.32
C GLU A 50 -8.82 -3.62 -14.01
N GLN A 51 -9.66 -2.69 -14.44
CA GLN A 51 -9.45 -1.27 -14.17
C GLN A 51 -10.30 -0.83 -12.98
N ASP A 52 -9.70 -0.08 -12.05
CA ASP A 52 -10.40 0.51 -10.91
C ASP A 52 -10.00 1.97 -10.73
N SER A 53 -10.98 2.88 -10.81
CA SER A 53 -10.75 4.32 -10.68
C SER A 53 -10.33 4.73 -9.26
N ARG A 54 -10.55 3.89 -8.24
CA ARG A 54 -10.08 4.13 -6.87
C ARG A 54 -8.57 3.98 -6.72
N LEU A 55 -7.89 3.43 -7.74
CA LEU A 55 -6.44 3.31 -7.82
C LEU A 55 -5.76 4.53 -8.45
N ARG A 56 -6.50 5.58 -8.84
CA ARG A 56 -5.94 6.79 -9.46
C ARG A 56 -4.98 7.52 -8.53
N GLU A 57 -4.06 8.29 -9.12
CA GLU A 57 -3.23 9.22 -8.35
C GLU A 57 -4.10 10.24 -7.60
N ARG A 58 -3.58 10.83 -6.53
CA ARG A 58 -4.23 11.94 -5.85
C ARG A 58 -4.56 13.05 -6.85
N ASN A 59 -5.77 13.59 -6.74
CA ASN A 59 -6.16 14.73 -7.54
C ASN A 59 -5.64 16.04 -6.90
N PHE A 60 -4.80 16.79 -7.60
CA PHE A 60 -4.31 18.10 -7.11
C PHE A 60 -5.12 19.30 -7.61
N GLY A 61 -6.26 19.05 -8.27
CA GLY A 61 -7.12 20.10 -8.78
C GLY A 61 -6.41 20.99 -9.80
N VAL A 62 -6.48 22.31 -9.61
CA VAL A 62 -5.80 23.30 -10.48
C VAL A 62 -4.28 23.14 -10.54
N TYR A 63 -3.67 22.43 -9.58
CA TYR A 63 -2.23 22.18 -9.56
C TYR A 63 -1.82 20.96 -10.40
N CYS A 64 -2.76 20.23 -11.01
CA CYS A 64 -2.42 19.17 -11.94
C CYS A 64 -1.66 19.74 -13.16
N GLY A 65 -0.44 19.26 -13.39
CA GLY A 65 0.44 19.67 -14.49
C GLY A 65 1.30 20.90 -14.17
N THR A 66 1.23 21.43 -12.94
CA THR A 66 2.09 22.53 -12.51
C THR A 66 3.44 22.02 -12.00
N ALA A 67 4.37 22.95 -11.74
CA ALA A 67 5.63 22.58 -11.12
C ALA A 67 5.40 22.15 -9.67
N ARG A 68 6.10 21.10 -9.21
CA ARG A 68 5.97 20.56 -7.84
C ARG A 68 6.10 21.62 -6.75
N ARG A 69 7.01 22.59 -6.91
CA ARG A 69 7.19 23.73 -5.98
C ARG A 69 5.91 24.54 -5.75
N GLU A 70 5.01 24.61 -6.72
CA GLU A 70 3.77 25.37 -6.62
C GLU A 70 2.74 24.61 -5.78
N LEU A 71 2.63 23.30 -6.01
CA LEU A 71 1.84 22.41 -5.16
C LEU A 71 2.37 22.42 -3.72
N GLN A 72 3.69 22.37 -3.53
CA GLN A 72 4.33 22.43 -2.22
C GLN A 72 4.00 23.73 -1.48
N LYS A 73 4.15 24.86 -2.17
CA LYS A 73 3.81 26.17 -1.60
C LYS A 73 2.34 26.25 -1.20
N PHE A 74 1.44 25.70 -2.03
CA PHE A 74 0.02 25.63 -1.71
C PHE A 74 -0.22 24.75 -0.47
N ALA A 75 0.30 23.53 -0.45
CA ALA A 75 0.18 22.60 0.66
C ALA A 75 0.66 23.20 2.00
N GLU A 76 1.84 23.82 2.00
CA GLU A 76 2.38 24.51 3.18
C GLU A 76 1.49 25.66 3.63
N THR A 77 0.98 26.45 2.69
CA THR A 77 0.10 27.59 3.01
C THR A 77 -1.23 27.09 3.56
N ASN A 78 -1.83 26.09 2.91
CA ASN A 78 -3.10 25.48 3.32
C ASN A 78 -3.00 24.90 4.74
N SER A 79 -1.89 24.23 5.06
CA SER A 79 -1.62 23.73 6.41
C SER A 79 -1.45 24.86 7.43
N LYS A 80 -0.63 25.88 7.12
CA LYS A 80 -0.38 27.03 8.03
C LYS A 80 -1.63 27.83 8.39
N ILE A 81 -2.58 27.95 7.46
CA ILE A 81 -3.84 28.68 7.70
C ILE A 81 -4.95 27.79 8.26
N GLY A 82 -4.69 26.50 8.50
CA GLY A 82 -5.70 25.55 8.97
C GLY A 82 -6.77 25.21 7.93
N GLY A 83 -6.49 25.39 6.63
CA GLY A 83 -7.47 25.16 5.56
C GLY A 83 -7.82 23.68 5.35
N GLY A 84 -6.95 22.76 5.78
CA GLY A 84 -7.23 21.33 5.85
C GLY A 84 -7.81 20.76 4.55
N CYS A 85 -8.85 19.93 4.65
CA CYS A 85 -9.52 19.37 3.47
C CYS A 85 -10.28 20.42 2.65
N ASP A 86 -10.82 21.47 3.27
CA ASP A 86 -11.63 22.45 2.56
C ASP A 86 -10.79 23.29 1.62
N GLY A 87 -9.54 23.61 1.98
CA GLY A 87 -8.62 24.28 1.07
C GLY A 87 -8.25 23.40 -0.12
N TRP A 88 -8.04 22.08 0.07
CA TRP A 88 -7.84 21.14 -1.04
C TRP A 88 -9.06 21.09 -1.97
N ARG A 89 -10.29 21.05 -1.43
CA ARG A 89 -11.52 21.08 -2.23
C ARG A 89 -11.74 22.40 -2.95
N ALA A 90 -11.38 23.52 -2.34
CA ALA A 90 -11.53 24.85 -2.93
C ALA A 90 -10.72 25.00 -4.24
N VAL A 91 -9.63 24.26 -4.38
CA VAL A 91 -8.82 24.20 -5.61
C VAL A 91 -9.19 23.03 -6.52
N GLY A 92 -10.29 22.33 -6.24
CA GLY A 92 -10.74 21.14 -6.97
C GLY A 92 -9.87 19.91 -6.76
N GLY A 93 -9.05 19.91 -5.71
CA GLY A 93 -8.19 18.80 -5.32
C GLY A 93 -8.85 17.84 -4.33
N GLU A 94 -8.19 16.72 -4.12
CA GLU A 94 -8.50 15.67 -3.16
C GLU A 94 -7.63 15.86 -1.92
N CYS A 95 -8.24 15.84 -0.73
CA CYS A 95 -7.47 15.86 0.51
C CYS A 95 -7.02 14.45 0.92
N SER A 96 -6.02 14.38 1.80
CA SER A 96 -5.44 13.12 2.30
C SER A 96 -6.47 12.19 2.96
N HIS A 97 -7.54 12.73 3.58
CA HIS A 97 -8.62 11.91 4.15
C HIS A 97 -9.49 11.25 3.08
N GLU A 98 -9.78 11.94 1.98
CA GLU A 98 -10.52 11.39 0.83
C GLU A 98 -9.70 10.29 0.14
N MET A 99 -8.40 10.55 -0.02
CA MET A 99 -7.41 9.58 -0.51
C MET A 99 -7.37 8.32 0.37
N ALA A 100 -7.31 8.50 1.69
CA ALA A 100 -7.32 7.40 2.65
C ALA A 100 -8.64 6.61 2.58
N HIS A 101 -9.78 7.29 2.40
CA HIS A 101 -11.09 6.65 2.27
C HIS A 101 -11.18 5.72 1.09
N ARG A 102 -10.85 6.19 -0.11
CA ARG A 102 -10.95 5.33 -1.30
C ARG A 102 -9.93 4.20 -1.27
N THR A 103 -8.74 4.43 -0.69
CA THR A 103 -7.70 3.41 -0.55
C THR A 103 -8.11 2.32 0.44
N SER A 104 -8.63 2.68 1.61
CA SER A 104 -9.10 1.73 2.63
C SER A 104 -10.31 0.93 2.15
N THR A 105 -11.28 1.60 1.52
CA THR A 105 -12.46 0.94 0.93
C THR A 105 -12.05 -0.05 -0.15
N PHE A 106 -11.14 0.34 -1.05
CA PHE A 106 -10.57 -0.56 -2.05
C PHE A 106 -9.90 -1.79 -1.40
N LEU A 107 -9.07 -1.58 -0.38
CA LEU A 107 -8.37 -2.66 0.32
C LEU A 107 -9.35 -3.67 0.94
N MET A 108 -10.36 -3.20 1.67
CA MET A 108 -11.37 -4.07 2.28
C MET A 108 -12.17 -4.84 1.23
N ASP A 109 -12.59 -4.18 0.14
CA ASP A 109 -13.33 -4.83 -0.95
C ASP A 109 -12.51 -5.94 -1.60
N ILE A 110 -11.20 -5.74 -1.79
CA ILE A 110 -10.31 -6.78 -2.30
C ILE A 110 -10.21 -7.96 -1.34
N CYS A 111 -10.07 -7.72 -0.03
CA CYS A 111 -10.08 -8.78 0.97
C CYS A 111 -11.38 -9.60 0.91
N VAL A 112 -12.54 -8.93 0.89
CA VAL A 112 -13.86 -9.59 0.77
C VAL A 112 -13.97 -10.39 -0.53
N ARG A 113 -13.51 -9.84 -1.65
CA ARG A 113 -13.53 -10.51 -2.95
C ARG A 113 -12.69 -11.78 -2.97
N LEU A 114 -11.50 -11.77 -2.36
CA LEU A 114 -10.65 -12.97 -2.24
C LEU A 114 -11.32 -14.04 -1.37
N VAL A 115 -11.93 -13.65 -0.24
CA VAL A 115 -12.69 -14.57 0.61
C VAL A 115 -13.86 -15.21 -0.15
N GLN A 116 -14.61 -14.43 -0.93
CA GLN A 116 -15.71 -14.95 -1.74
C GLN A 116 -15.25 -15.97 -2.78
N ARG A 117 -14.08 -15.75 -3.40
CA ARG A 117 -13.47 -16.74 -4.32
C ARG A 117 -13.18 -18.05 -3.61
N LEU A 118 -12.57 -17.99 -2.42
CA LEU A 118 -12.34 -19.17 -1.59
C LEU A 118 -13.63 -19.90 -1.23
N LYS A 119 -14.66 -19.17 -0.75
CA LYS A 119 -15.97 -19.74 -0.41
C LYS A 119 -16.65 -20.41 -1.61
N ASN A 120 -16.43 -19.88 -2.82
CA ASN A 120 -16.94 -20.44 -4.07
C ASN A 120 -16.11 -21.62 -4.62
N GLY A 121 -15.12 -22.11 -3.87
CA GLY A 121 -14.27 -23.24 -4.27
C GLY A 121 -13.24 -22.88 -5.36
N VAL A 122 -13.01 -21.61 -5.64
CA VAL A 122 -11.95 -21.17 -6.55
C VAL A 122 -10.63 -21.17 -5.77
N SER A 123 -9.87 -22.25 -5.90
CA SER A 123 -8.54 -22.34 -5.29
C SER A 123 -7.59 -21.29 -5.86
N ALA A 124 -6.76 -20.70 -4.99
CA ALA A 124 -5.66 -19.85 -5.41
C ALA A 124 -4.71 -20.63 -6.32
N LEU A 125 -4.20 -19.97 -7.37
CA LEU A 125 -3.27 -20.56 -8.33
C LEU A 125 -1.99 -21.11 -7.65
N SER A 126 -1.62 -20.55 -6.50
CA SER A 126 -0.43 -20.93 -5.74
C SER A 126 -0.61 -22.10 -4.76
N GLY A 127 -1.82 -22.65 -4.56
CA GLY A 127 -2.02 -23.59 -3.44
C GLY A 127 -3.17 -24.57 -3.61
N LYS A 128 -2.83 -25.83 -3.88
CA LYS A 128 -3.73 -26.98 -3.65
C LYS A 128 -3.66 -27.53 -2.21
N ASN A 129 -2.72 -27.11 -1.33
CA ASN A 129 -2.59 -27.61 0.06
C ASN A 129 -1.54 -26.86 0.92
N GLY A 130 -1.46 -25.52 0.93
CA GLY A 130 -0.42 -24.86 1.75
C GLY A 130 -0.68 -23.43 2.18
N THR A 131 -0.22 -23.10 3.38
CA THR A 131 -0.11 -21.76 3.99
C THR A 131 0.97 -20.88 3.35
N ASN A 132 1.68 -21.40 2.36
CA ASN A 132 2.83 -20.74 1.79
C ASN A 132 2.40 -19.76 0.69
N CYS A 133 2.92 -18.53 0.77
CA CYS A 133 2.69 -17.47 -0.20
C CYS A 133 3.92 -17.27 -1.10
N PRO A 134 3.72 -16.93 -2.38
CA PRO A 134 4.85 -16.64 -3.27
C PRO A 134 5.47 -15.28 -2.91
N ILE A 135 6.79 -15.24 -2.73
CA ILE A 135 7.57 -14.03 -2.46
C ILE A 135 8.47 -13.74 -3.65
N LEU A 136 8.47 -12.50 -4.14
CA LEU A 136 9.30 -12.07 -5.27
C LEU A 136 10.78 -12.31 -4.96
N GLY A 137 11.48 -12.95 -5.90
CA GLY A 137 12.90 -13.28 -5.72
C GLY A 137 13.19 -14.46 -4.78
N HIS A 138 12.16 -15.16 -4.28
CA HIS A 138 12.34 -16.44 -3.60
C HIS A 138 11.93 -17.59 -4.52
N MET A 139 12.76 -18.62 -4.63
CA MET A 139 12.46 -19.82 -5.44
C MET A 139 11.42 -20.73 -4.78
N GLN A 140 11.13 -20.54 -3.49
CA GLN A 140 10.17 -21.31 -2.71
C GLN A 140 9.11 -20.39 -2.13
N THR A 141 7.88 -20.88 -2.07
CA THR A 141 6.78 -20.23 -1.34
C THR A 141 7.12 -20.21 0.15
N THR A 142 6.87 -19.09 0.83
CA THR A 142 7.19 -18.91 2.26
C THR A 142 5.90 -18.84 3.07
N ALA A 143 5.83 -19.50 4.21
CA ALA A 143 4.70 -19.32 5.13
C ALA A 143 4.60 -17.87 5.61
N MET A 144 3.44 -17.49 6.14
CA MET A 144 3.37 -16.26 6.95
C MET A 144 4.41 -16.33 8.09
N PRO A 145 5.07 -15.23 8.47
CA PRO A 145 6.07 -15.26 9.53
C PRO A 145 5.47 -15.74 10.85
N ASP A 146 6.23 -16.50 11.64
CA ASP A 146 5.77 -17.01 12.95
C ASP A 146 5.17 -15.90 13.85
N PRO A 147 5.76 -14.69 13.98
CA PRO A 147 5.18 -13.62 14.81
C PRO A 147 3.83 -13.09 14.33
N VAL A 148 3.39 -13.49 13.13
CA VAL A 148 2.05 -13.22 12.62
C VAL A 148 1.14 -14.40 12.87
N ILE A 149 1.61 -15.63 12.67
CA ILE A 149 0.85 -16.85 12.99
C ILE A 149 0.46 -16.85 14.47
N ASP A 150 1.40 -16.49 15.36
CA ASP A 150 1.19 -16.43 16.81
C ASP A 150 0.07 -15.44 17.23
N LEU A 151 -0.28 -14.47 16.39
CA LEU A 151 -1.37 -13.53 16.68
C LEU A 151 -2.76 -14.15 16.51
N PHE A 152 -2.84 -15.28 15.82
CA PHE A 152 -4.07 -16.05 15.57
C PHE A 152 -4.02 -17.42 16.27
N ASP A 153 -3.05 -17.62 17.16
CA ASP A 153 -2.97 -18.82 18.01
C ASP A 153 -3.82 -18.60 19.27
N ASP A 154 -4.92 -19.34 19.36
CA ASP A 154 -5.82 -19.33 20.53
C ASP A 154 -5.31 -20.23 21.69
N GLY A 155 -4.11 -20.83 21.55
CA GLY A 155 -3.48 -21.69 22.56
C GLY A 155 -3.82 -23.18 22.45
N GLU A 156 -4.54 -23.59 21.42
CA GLU A 156 -4.70 -25.00 21.05
C GLU A 156 -3.54 -25.41 20.13
N SER A 157 -2.69 -26.34 20.59
CA SER A 157 -1.54 -26.98 19.91
C SER A 157 -0.92 -26.23 18.70
N PRO A 158 0.37 -25.84 18.73
CA PRO A 158 1.03 -25.09 17.64
C PRO A 158 0.95 -25.72 16.24
N ASP A 159 0.78 -27.05 16.16
CA ASP A 159 0.62 -27.77 14.89
C ASP A 159 -0.76 -27.53 14.24
N ASP A 160 -1.78 -27.11 14.99
CA ASP A 160 -3.15 -26.91 14.52
C ASP A 160 -3.35 -25.52 13.88
N VAL A 161 -2.70 -24.47 14.40
CA VAL A 161 -2.81 -23.09 13.88
C VAL A 161 -2.22 -22.94 12.47
N ARG A 162 -1.16 -23.69 12.14
CA ARG A 162 -0.65 -23.71 10.76
C ARG A 162 -1.61 -24.43 9.79
N SER A 163 -2.58 -25.18 10.28
CA SER A 163 -3.62 -25.80 9.47
C SER A 163 -4.84 -24.89 9.23
N THR A 164 -5.03 -23.84 10.03
CA THR A 164 -6.18 -22.92 9.94
C THR A 164 -6.00 -21.78 8.94
N PHE A 165 -4.77 -21.45 8.55
CA PHE A 165 -4.52 -20.41 7.55
C PHE A 165 -4.87 -20.88 6.13
N ALA A 166 -5.84 -20.23 5.50
CA ALA A 166 -6.16 -20.42 4.10
C ALA A 166 -5.55 -19.30 3.23
N TYR A 167 -4.71 -19.66 2.26
CA TYR A 167 -4.16 -18.69 1.32
C TYR A 167 -5.25 -18.23 0.33
N ALA A 168 -5.67 -16.97 0.44
CA ALA A 168 -6.77 -16.42 -0.35
C ALA A 168 -6.39 -16.01 -1.78
N GLY A 169 -5.09 -15.81 -2.04
CA GLY A 169 -4.57 -15.53 -3.37
C GLY A 169 -3.55 -14.40 -3.41
N HIS A 170 -3.00 -14.18 -4.61
CA HIS A 170 -2.02 -13.15 -4.90
C HIS A 170 -2.62 -12.06 -5.79
N VAL A 171 -2.49 -10.80 -5.38
CA VAL A 171 -3.05 -9.65 -6.10
C VAL A 171 -1.92 -8.75 -6.59
N LEU A 172 -1.89 -8.49 -7.90
CA LEU A 172 -1.06 -7.45 -8.47
C LEU A 172 -1.87 -6.17 -8.61
N ILE A 173 -1.34 -5.06 -8.08
CA ILE A 173 -1.96 -3.73 -8.18
C ILE A 173 -0.98 -2.79 -8.86
N VAL A 174 -1.41 -2.15 -9.95
CA VAL A 174 -0.64 -1.13 -10.67
C VAL A 174 -1.29 0.24 -10.44
N SER A 175 -0.57 1.12 -9.75
CA SER A 175 -1.11 2.41 -9.33
C SER A 175 -0.02 3.49 -9.39
N HIS A 176 -0.14 4.55 -8.59
CA HIS A 176 0.69 5.75 -8.64
C HIS A 176 1.35 6.01 -7.29
N GLY A 177 2.40 6.82 -7.29
CA GLY A 177 3.24 7.00 -6.10
C GLY A 177 2.49 7.53 -4.89
N GLY A 178 1.60 8.52 -5.06
CA GLY A 178 0.79 9.03 -3.96
C GLY A 178 -0.16 7.98 -3.40
N TRP A 179 -0.87 7.28 -4.27
CA TRP A 179 -1.77 6.19 -3.87
C TRP A 179 -1.06 5.04 -3.16
N ILE A 180 0.07 4.57 -3.69
CA ILE A 180 0.86 3.48 -3.09
C ILE A 180 1.34 3.89 -1.70
N ARG A 181 1.84 5.11 -1.51
CA ARG A 181 2.22 5.61 -0.17
C ARG A 181 1.03 5.58 0.79
N HIS A 182 -0.14 6.03 0.37
CA HIS A 182 -1.33 5.97 1.21
C HIS A 182 -1.68 4.53 1.59
N LEU A 183 -1.65 3.58 0.65
CA LEU A 183 -1.88 2.16 0.95
C LEU A 183 -0.88 1.64 2.00
N LEU A 184 0.41 1.91 1.82
CA LEU A 184 1.46 1.46 2.74
C LEU A 184 1.33 2.09 4.13
N ARG A 185 0.83 3.32 4.22
CA ARG A 185 0.53 3.98 5.51
C ARG A 185 -0.63 3.34 6.22
N LEU A 186 -1.73 3.07 5.52
CA LEU A 186 -2.86 2.33 6.09
C LEU A 186 -2.38 0.98 6.63
N LEU A 187 -1.60 0.24 5.84
CA LEU A 187 -1.10 -1.08 6.23
C LEU A 187 -0.07 -1.04 7.37
N SER A 188 0.79 -0.02 7.42
CA SER A 188 1.84 0.09 8.45
C SER A 188 1.36 0.71 9.76
N ILE A 189 0.41 1.65 9.71
CA ILE A 189 -0.01 2.45 10.87
C ILE A 189 -1.38 2.03 11.38
N GLN A 190 -2.31 1.68 10.49
CA GLN A 190 -3.71 1.46 10.85
C GLN A 190 -4.14 0.00 10.93
N SER A 191 -3.39 -0.94 10.35
CA SER A 191 -3.57 -2.36 10.67
C SER A 191 -3.54 -2.59 12.19
N GLN A 192 -4.33 -3.54 12.70
CA GLN A 192 -4.27 -3.99 14.09
C GLN A 192 -2.83 -4.35 14.47
N HIS A 193 -2.17 -5.08 13.56
CA HIS A 193 -0.75 -5.40 13.69
C HIS A 193 -0.03 -5.13 12.36
N SER A 194 1.20 -4.61 12.44
CA SER A 194 2.07 -4.43 11.28
C SER A 194 3.49 -4.87 11.62
N ARG A 195 4.14 -5.57 10.68
CA ARG A 195 5.49 -6.10 10.85
C ARG A 195 6.38 -5.72 9.68
N TYR A 196 7.63 -5.41 10.00
CA TYR A 196 8.72 -5.15 9.05
C TYR A 196 8.51 -3.97 8.08
N PHE A 197 7.53 -3.12 8.32
CA PHE A 197 7.40 -1.89 7.57
C PHE A 197 8.52 -0.92 7.96
N PRO A 198 9.22 -0.34 6.97
CA PRO A 198 10.18 0.74 7.22
C PRO A 198 9.43 2.03 7.56
N LYS A 199 8.98 2.17 8.81
CA LYS A 199 8.11 3.28 9.26
C LYS A 199 8.69 4.66 8.97
N GLN A 200 10.01 4.79 9.03
CA GLN A 200 10.75 6.01 8.75
C GLN A 200 10.77 6.41 7.27
N CYS A 201 10.50 5.49 6.33
CA CYS A 201 10.44 5.78 4.88
C CYS A 201 9.08 5.52 4.25
N VAL A 202 8.03 5.24 5.03
CA VAL A 202 6.68 5.01 4.48
C VAL A 202 6.18 6.23 3.66
N ASN A 203 6.72 7.42 3.93
CA ASN A 203 6.43 8.66 3.22
C ASN A 203 7.35 8.95 2.03
N SER A 204 8.36 8.13 1.77
CA SER A 204 9.34 8.36 0.70
C SER A 204 8.74 8.24 -0.71
N VAL A 205 9.36 8.92 -1.69
CA VAL A 205 8.90 8.89 -3.09
C VAL A 205 8.96 7.46 -3.63
N MET A 206 7.86 7.01 -4.24
CA MET A 206 7.84 5.73 -4.95
C MET A 206 8.58 5.85 -6.28
N ARG A 207 9.50 4.92 -6.55
CA ARG A 207 10.26 4.92 -7.80
C ARG A 207 9.38 4.43 -8.95
N ASN A 208 9.64 4.91 -10.16
CA ASN A 208 8.98 4.39 -11.35
C ASN A 208 9.26 2.89 -11.48
N CYS A 209 8.21 2.10 -11.69
CA CYS A 209 8.28 0.62 -11.69
C CYS A 209 8.91 0.04 -10.41
N GLY A 210 8.87 0.78 -9.30
CA GLY A 210 9.19 0.26 -7.97
C GLY A 210 8.12 -0.72 -7.50
N LEU A 211 8.56 -1.78 -6.83
CA LEU A 211 7.74 -2.88 -6.35
C LEU A 211 7.64 -2.82 -4.83
N CYS A 212 6.42 -2.92 -4.33
CA CYS A 212 6.13 -3.18 -2.93
C CYS A 212 5.42 -4.54 -2.85
N GLN A 213 5.85 -5.40 -1.93
CA GLN A 213 5.20 -6.68 -1.68
C GLN A 213 4.81 -6.75 -0.21
N VAL A 214 3.52 -6.88 0.04
CA VAL A 214 2.94 -6.91 1.38
C VAL A 214 2.04 -8.13 1.53
N GLY A 215 2.23 -8.87 2.62
CA GLY A 215 1.30 -9.91 3.07
C GLY A 215 0.22 -9.31 3.96
N VAL A 216 -1.01 -9.78 3.80
CA VAL A 216 -2.16 -9.36 4.62
C VAL A 216 -2.85 -10.61 5.14
N ALA A 217 -3.08 -10.67 6.44
CA ALA A 217 -3.80 -11.73 7.13
C ALA A 217 -4.93 -11.12 7.98
N PHE A 218 -6.04 -11.82 8.13
CA PHE A 218 -7.20 -11.36 8.89
C PHE A 218 -8.12 -12.53 9.22
N GLU A 219 -8.91 -12.37 10.28
CA GLU A 219 -10.00 -13.27 10.60
C GLU A 219 -11.24 -12.94 9.77
N LEU A 220 -11.96 -13.97 9.31
CA LEU A 220 -13.19 -13.79 8.52
C LEU A 220 -14.27 -13.04 9.30
N ALA A 221 -14.46 -13.39 10.58
CA ALA A 221 -15.46 -12.74 11.43
C ALA A 221 -15.14 -11.25 11.65
N ALA A 222 -13.87 -10.91 11.88
CA ALA A 222 -13.43 -9.52 12.05
C ALA A 222 -13.62 -8.70 10.76
N LEU A 223 -13.35 -9.30 9.59
CA LEU A 223 -13.59 -8.66 8.30
C LEU A 223 -15.09 -8.46 8.02
N GLU A 224 -15.94 -9.46 8.28
CA GLU A 224 -17.40 -9.38 8.06
C GLU A 224 -18.07 -8.35 8.99
N ASN A 225 -17.58 -8.20 10.22
CA ASN A 225 -18.08 -7.24 11.19
C ASN A 225 -17.50 -5.82 11.01
N TYR A 226 -16.60 -5.61 10.04
CA TYR A 226 -16.01 -4.30 9.79
C TYR A 226 -17.01 -3.35 9.11
N ASP A 227 -17.69 -2.54 9.91
CA ASP A 227 -18.90 -1.81 9.48
C ASP A 227 -18.71 -0.35 9.05
N GLY A 228 -17.48 0.14 9.02
CA GLY A 228 -17.22 1.56 8.74
C GLY A 228 -16.97 2.43 9.98
N LYS A 229 -17.41 2.00 11.16
CA LYS A 229 -17.59 2.91 12.30
C LYS A 229 -16.33 3.06 13.16
N PRO A 230 -16.14 4.23 13.79
CA PRO A 230 -15.06 4.46 14.75
C PRO A 230 -15.25 3.59 16.00
N ASP A 231 -14.15 3.07 16.54
CA ASP A 231 -14.14 2.35 17.81
C ASP A 231 -14.38 3.36 18.96
N PRO A 232 -15.44 3.22 19.77
CA PRO A 232 -15.74 4.15 20.87
C PRO A 232 -14.68 4.17 21.97
N THR A 233 -13.72 3.23 21.97
CA THR A 233 -12.62 3.15 22.94
C THR A 233 -11.28 3.65 22.42
N ALA A 234 -11.19 4.01 21.13
CA ALA A 234 -9.97 4.54 20.54
C ALA A 234 -9.69 5.97 21.05
N VAL A 235 -8.54 6.15 21.69
CA VAL A 235 -8.02 7.44 22.16
C VAL A 235 -7.87 8.40 20.98
N THR A 236 -8.39 9.62 21.14
CA THR A 236 -8.45 10.74 20.17
C THR A 236 -7.10 11.39 19.85
N GLU A 237 -6.09 10.58 19.56
CA GLU A 237 -4.86 11.03 18.91
C GLU A 237 -4.59 10.10 17.73
N SER A 238 -5.00 10.54 16.55
CA SER A 238 -4.78 9.84 15.30
C SER A 238 -3.32 9.39 15.18
N PRO A 239 -3.05 8.08 14.99
CA PRO A 239 -1.69 7.59 14.77
C PRO A 239 -1.18 7.97 13.37
N LEU A 240 -2.06 8.38 12.45
CA LEU A 240 -1.64 9.18 11.30
C LEU A 240 -1.38 10.60 11.81
N PRO A 241 -0.23 11.23 11.52
CA PRO A 241 -0.05 12.63 11.87
C PRO A 241 -1.28 13.40 11.35
N VAL A 242 -2.02 14.04 12.27
CA VAL A 242 -3.14 14.91 11.87
C VAL A 242 -2.56 15.84 10.82
N PHE A 243 -3.07 15.73 9.60
CA PHE A 243 -2.51 16.40 8.43
C PHE A 243 -2.70 17.91 8.63
N GLY A 244 -1.67 18.55 9.21
CA GLY A 244 -1.73 19.90 9.75
C GLY A 244 -1.99 19.89 11.26
N THR A 245 -1.08 20.47 12.02
CA THR A 245 -1.25 20.73 13.45
C THR A 245 -2.45 21.67 13.64
N LEU A 246 -3.60 21.15 14.05
CA LEU A 246 -4.67 21.98 14.62
C LEU A 246 -4.35 22.24 16.10
N THR A 247 -3.27 22.99 16.35
CA THR A 247 -3.20 23.77 17.60
C THR A 247 -4.06 25.01 17.40
N GLY A 248 -5.37 24.87 17.56
CA GLY A 248 -6.30 25.99 17.44
C GLY A 248 -7.74 25.58 17.67
N ASN A 249 -8.23 25.82 18.89
CA ASN A 249 -9.61 25.92 19.35
C ASN A 249 -10.67 25.02 18.67
N SER A 250 -11.23 24.12 19.49
CA SER A 250 -12.22 23.07 19.17
C SER A 250 -13.58 23.53 18.65
N GLU A 251 -13.77 24.78 18.24
CA GLU A 251 -15.09 25.34 17.96
C GLU A 251 -15.37 25.62 16.47
N GLN A 252 -14.41 25.37 15.56
CA GLN A 252 -14.61 25.53 14.11
C GLN A 252 -13.97 24.40 13.28
N LEU A 253 -14.03 23.15 13.76
CA LEU A 253 -13.79 22.02 12.86
C LEU A 253 -15.00 21.86 11.94
N SER A 254 -14.89 22.33 10.70
CA SER A 254 -15.58 21.67 9.60
C SER A 254 -15.01 20.25 9.51
N THR A 255 -15.54 19.34 10.33
CA THR A 255 -15.05 17.96 10.42
C THR A 255 -15.23 17.32 9.06
N CYS A 256 -14.14 17.15 8.32
CA CYS A 256 -14.14 16.37 7.11
C CYS A 256 -14.85 15.03 7.40
N HIS A 257 -15.84 14.66 6.60
CA HIS A 257 -16.61 13.42 6.82
C HIS A 257 -15.70 12.16 6.86
N PHE A 258 -14.52 12.25 6.24
CA PHE A 258 -13.51 11.19 6.21
C PHE A 258 -12.50 11.25 7.37
N TYR A 259 -12.62 12.22 8.28
CA TYR A 259 -11.70 12.39 9.41
C TYR A 259 -11.67 11.15 10.31
N SER A 260 -12.81 10.47 10.48
CA SER A 260 -12.91 9.23 11.26
C SER A 260 -11.97 8.13 10.78
N LEU A 261 -11.49 8.20 9.54
CA LEU A 261 -10.51 7.25 9.02
C LEU A 261 -9.11 7.47 9.57
N ALA A 262 -8.79 8.63 10.13
CA ALA A 262 -7.48 8.90 10.70
C ALA A 262 -7.23 8.04 11.96
N ASP A 263 -8.29 7.86 12.76
CA ASP A 263 -8.28 7.12 14.03
C ASP A 263 -8.61 5.62 13.90
N ARG A 264 -9.00 5.15 12.71
CA ARG A 264 -9.60 3.83 12.56
C ARG A 264 -8.58 2.71 12.39
N ARG A 265 -8.67 1.68 13.22
CA ARG A 265 -7.93 0.43 13.05
C ARG A 265 -8.57 -0.46 11.99
N LEU A 266 -7.78 -0.96 11.05
CA LEU A 266 -8.17 -1.98 10.09
C LEU A 266 -8.05 -3.37 10.74
N PRO A 267 -9.01 -4.29 10.54
CA PRO A 267 -9.03 -5.64 11.12
C PRO A 267 -8.06 -6.56 10.36
N LEU A 268 -6.85 -6.08 10.14
CA LEU A 268 -5.82 -6.69 9.33
C LEU A 268 -4.53 -6.77 10.14
N THR A 269 -3.76 -7.83 9.87
CA THR A 269 -2.35 -7.93 10.16
C THR A 269 -1.57 -7.82 8.87
N ALA A 270 -0.63 -6.88 8.79
CA ALA A 270 0.15 -6.60 7.58
C ALA A 270 1.65 -6.90 7.76
N VAL A 271 2.29 -7.42 6.72
CA VAL A 271 3.73 -7.75 6.70
C VAL A 271 4.38 -7.18 5.45
N CYS A 272 5.39 -6.33 5.61
CA CYS A 272 6.15 -5.83 4.47
C CYS A 272 7.32 -6.77 4.14
N TYR A 273 7.29 -7.38 2.95
CA TYR A 273 8.39 -8.20 2.43
C TYR A 273 9.36 -7.37 1.59
N HIS A 274 8.81 -6.53 0.72
CA HIS A 274 9.58 -5.64 -0.15
C HIS A 274 8.99 -4.24 -0.11
N PHE A 275 9.85 -3.23 0.02
CA PHE A 275 9.47 -1.83 0.02
C PHE A 275 10.18 -1.07 -1.09
N ASN A 276 9.40 -0.61 -2.07
CA ASN A 276 9.81 0.25 -3.18
C ASN A 276 11.11 -0.19 -3.88
N VAL A 277 11.27 -1.49 -4.12
CA VAL A 277 12.47 -2.07 -4.76
C VAL A 277 12.36 -2.07 -6.28
N ILE A 278 13.46 -1.87 -7.01
CA ILE A 278 13.48 -2.03 -8.46
C ILE A 278 14.04 -3.40 -8.85
N LYS A 279 13.79 -3.82 -10.11
CA LYS A 279 14.23 -5.14 -10.62
C LYS A 279 15.68 -5.47 -10.32
N SER A 280 16.60 -4.55 -10.61
CA SER A 280 18.05 -4.77 -10.46
C SER A 280 18.45 -5.07 -9.01
N GLU A 281 17.79 -4.45 -8.03
CA GLU A 281 18.03 -4.68 -6.61
C GLU A 281 17.52 -6.05 -6.18
N LEU A 282 16.32 -6.43 -6.66
CA LEU A 282 15.75 -7.73 -6.37
C LEU A 282 16.60 -8.85 -6.97
N GLU A 283 17.04 -8.73 -8.22
CA GLU A 283 17.91 -9.73 -8.84
C GLU A 283 19.28 -9.84 -8.17
N THR A 284 19.80 -8.73 -7.62
CA THR A 284 21.06 -8.76 -6.88
C THR A 284 20.93 -9.58 -5.60
N LYS A 285 19.77 -9.51 -4.92
CA LYS A 285 19.45 -10.39 -3.79
C LYS A 285 19.35 -11.86 -4.21
N ILE A 286 18.68 -12.15 -5.34
CA ILE A 286 18.53 -13.51 -5.89
C ILE A 286 19.90 -14.14 -6.20
N ARG A 287 20.81 -13.37 -6.81
CA ARG A 287 22.13 -13.87 -7.24
C ARG A 287 23.10 -14.11 -6.07
N ASN A 288 22.90 -13.48 -4.92
CA ASN A 288 23.79 -13.57 -3.77
C ASN A 288 23.04 -13.79 -2.44
N PRO A 289 22.38 -14.96 -2.24
CA PRO A 289 21.60 -15.23 -1.03
C PRO A 289 22.46 -15.30 0.25
N ASN A 290 23.77 -15.53 0.13
CA ASN A 290 24.72 -15.68 1.25
C ASN A 290 25.50 -14.41 1.61
N ARG A 291 25.23 -13.26 0.97
CA ARG A 291 25.86 -11.99 1.38
C ARG A 291 25.22 -11.55 2.70
N ARG A 292 25.78 -12.01 3.82
CA ARG A 292 25.43 -11.56 5.17
C ARG A 292 25.46 -10.02 5.17
N GLU A 293 24.31 -9.40 5.39
CA GLU A 293 24.31 -8.03 5.92
C GLU A 293 25.14 -8.02 7.20
N PRO A 294 25.86 -6.93 7.50
CA PRO A 294 26.74 -6.88 8.67
C PRO A 294 25.92 -7.13 9.93
N THR A 295 26.13 -8.32 10.51
CA THR A 295 25.87 -8.72 11.91
C THR A 295 24.47 -8.46 12.46
N GLU A 296 23.70 -9.56 12.58
CA GLU A 296 22.82 -9.92 13.69
C GLU A 296 22.52 -8.81 14.73
N THR A 297 21.70 -7.84 14.31
CA THR A 297 20.79 -7.07 15.16
C THR A 297 19.55 -6.76 14.33
N SER A 298 18.62 -7.71 14.27
CA SER A 298 17.17 -7.53 14.02
C SER A 298 16.66 -6.59 12.90
N GLY A 299 17.34 -6.42 11.76
CA GLY A 299 16.83 -5.60 10.64
C GLY A 299 16.36 -6.42 9.44
N ASN A 300 15.13 -6.20 8.96
CA ASN A 300 14.64 -6.77 7.69
C ASN A 300 15.22 -5.96 6.51
N SER A 301 15.46 -6.60 5.37
CA SER A 301 15.88 -5.97 4.11
C SER A 301 15.03 -4.77 3.63
N ALA A 302 13.79 -4.63 4.11
CA ALA A 302 12.97 -3.43 3.89
C ALA A 302 13.51 -2.20 4.64
N GLU A 303 14.13 -2.38 5.81
CA GLU A 303 14.74 -1.32 6.62
C GLU A 303 16.09 -0.87 6.07
N THR A 304 16.88 -1.79 5.48
CA THR A 304 18.21 -1.47 4.91
C THR A 304 18.10 -0.52 3.70
N LEU A 305 17.13 -0.73 2.81
CA LEU A 305 16.86 0.13 1.64
C LEU A 305 16.39 1.54 2.01
N CYS A 306 15.70 1.66 3.14
CA CYS A 306 15.16 2.90 3.68
C CYS A 306 16.24 3.99 3.84
N SER A 307 17.47 3.60 4.22
CA SER A 307 18.60 4.52 4.43
C SER A 307 19.08 5.24 3.16
N GLN A 308 18.68 4.78 1.98
CA GLN A 308 19.10 5.32 0.68
C GLN A 308 18.02 6.19 0.02
N MET A 309 16.88 6.37 0.69
CA MET A 309 15.73 7.05 0.14
C MET A 309 15.65 8.49 0.60
N GLU A 310 15.19 9.38 -0.28
CA GLU A 310 14.83 10.74 0.11
C GLU A 310 13.61 10.67 1.03
N ILE A 311 13.82 10.99 2.32
CA ILE A 311 12.78 11.07 3.34
C ILE A 311 12.06 12.40 3.15
N ILE A 312 10.75 12.33 2.90
CA ILE A 312 9.91 13.50 2.76
C ILE A 312 9.32 13.86 4.13
N PHE A 313 9.54 15.11 4.55
CA PHE A 313 9.09 15.62 5.85
C PHE A 313 7.68 16.23 5.82
N SER A 314 7.07 16.45 4.65
CA SER A 314 5.70 16.96 4.52
C SER A 314 4.87 16.19 3.49
N ASP A 315 3.77 15.59 3.94
CA ASP A 315 2.95 14.65 3.16
C ASP A 315 2.22 15.27 1.96
N ASP A 316 1.86 16.54 2.06
CA ASP A 316 1.05 17.25 1.07
C ASP A 316 1.88 17.96 -0.02
N GLY A 317 3.20 18.09 0.20
CA GLY A 317 4.05 19.01 -0.58
C GLY A 317 4.95 18.36 -1.63
N ASP A 318 5.03 17.04 -1.67
CA ASP A 318 6.05 16.32 -2.44
C ASP A 318 5.47 15.48 -3.58
N GLU A 319 4.16 15.58 -3.82
CA GLU A 319 3.51 14.74 -4.81
C GLU A 319 3.81 15.19 -6.25
N TYR A 320 4.08 14.23 -7.13
CA TYR A 320 4.39 14.50 -8.53
C TYR A 320 3.12 14.99 -9.25
N ALA A 321 3.02 16.30 -9.42
CA ALA A 321 1.86 16.94 -10.05
C ALA A 321 1.78 16.75 -11.57
N GLY A 322 2.77 16.11 -12.23
CA GLY A 322 2.72 15.83 -13.67
C GLY A 322 3.70 16.63 -14.54
N LYS A 323 4.69 17.33 -13.96
CA LYS A 323 5.87 17.84 -14.69
C LYS A 323 7.15 17.24 -14.12
N PRO A 324 8.04 16.69 -14.97
CA PRO A 324 9.36 16.16 -14.58
C PRO A 324 10.15 17.09 -13.68
#